data_AF-A0A7W4C2A8-F1
#
_entry.id   AF-A0A7W4C2A8-F1
#
_cell.length_a   1.000
_cell.length_b   1.000
_cell.length_c   1.000
_cell.angle_alpha   90.00
_cell.angle_beta   90.00
_cell.angle_gamma   90.00
#
_symmetry.space_group_name_H-M   'P 1'
#
loop_
_entity.id
_entity.type
_entity.pdbx_description
1 polymer ?
#
loop_
_entity_poly.entity_id
_entity_poly.type
_entity_poly.pdbx_seq_one_letter_code
_entity_poly.pdbx_strand_id
1 'polypeptide(L)'
;MSLFSKIVIGVIIYLAFLLVYLPANWLISIAPLPNNVVITGAEGTLWQGKAALITIDQRQIEHVSWQLNPWGLLLGKADIDFNIGNRATAVSGKGSVSWSLSGLSAKNIRLDLP
;
A
#
# COMPACT_ATOMS: atom_id res chain seq x y z
N MET A 1 33.90 -9.99 17.92
CA MET A 1 32.69 -10.43 17.17
C MET A 1 33.12 -11.48 16.15
N SER A 2 32.54 -12.67 16.18
CA SER A 2 32.84 -13.72 15.19
C SER A 2 32.35 -13.30 13.80
N LEU A 3 32.97 -13.85 12.75
CA LEU A 3 32.62 -13.60 11.35
C LEU A 3 31.13 -13.91 11.07
N PHE A 4 30.62 -14.97 11.71
CA PHE A 4 29.21 -15.36 11.64
C PHE A 4 28.26 -14.25 12.11
N SER A 5 28.52 -13.64 13.28
CA SER A 5 27.68 -12.55 13.79
C SER A 5 27.62 -11.36 12.84
N LYS A 6 28.73 -11.03 12.16
CA LYS A 6 28.77 -9.93 11.19
C LYS A 6 27.92 -10.23 9.96
N ILE A 7 27.96 -11.48 9.47
CA ILE A 7 27.15 -11.93 8.33
C ILE A 7 25.66 -11.86 8.68
N VAL A 8 25.27 -12.37 9.85
CA VAL A 8 23.87 -12.34 10.30
C VAL A 8 23.35 -10.90 10.38
N ILE A 9 24.12 -9.99 10.97
CA ILE A 9 23.77 -8.57 11.04
C ILE A 9 23.62 -7.98 9.63
N GLY A 10 24.56 -8.26 8.73
CA GLY A 10 24.51 -7.81 7.34
C GLY A 10 23.26 -8.28 6.60
N VAL A 11 22.89 -9.56 6.77
CA VAL A 11 21.68 -10.15 6.16
C VAL A 11 20.42 -9.48 6.71
N ILE A 12 20.31 -9.28 8.03
CA ILE A 12 19.15 -8.62 8.64
C ILE A 12 19.01 -7.18 8.11
N ILE A 13 20.11 -6.44 8.05
CA ILE A 13 20.13 -5.08 7.50
C ILE A 13 19.68 -5.11 6.04
N TYR A 14 20.25 -6.00 5.21
CA TYR A 14 19.88 -6.13 3.80
C TYR A 14 18.37 -6.39 3.63
N LEU A 15 17.79 -7.31 4.41
CA LEU A 15 16.36 -7.60 4.38
C LEU A 15 15.51 -6.40 4.82
N ALA A 16 15.93 -5.66 5.84
CA ALA A 16 15.25 -4.44 6.25
C ALA A 16 15.25 -3.38 5.13
N PHE A 17 16.39 -3.18 4.47
CA PHE A 17 16.49 -2.29 3.31
C PHE A 17 15.59 -2.77 2.17
N LEU A 18 15.58 -4.07 1.87
CA LEU A 18 14.72 -4.61 0.82
C LEU A 18 13.23 -4.33 1.07
N LEU A 19 12.78 -4.43 2.32
CA LEU A 19 11.40 -4.07 2.71
C LEU A 19 11.15 -2.56 2.62
N VAL A 20 12.08 -1.72 3.07
CA VAL A 20 11.94 -0.26 3.05
C VAL A 20 11.87 0.27 1.62
N TYR A 21 12.69 -0.26 0.72
CA TYR A 21 12.82 0.20 -0.66
C TYR A 21 11.98 -0.58 -1.66
N LEU A 22 11.06 -1.44 -1.19
CA LEU A 22 10.25 -2.27 -2.06
C LEU A 22 9.36 -1.41 -2.97
N PRO A 23 9.57 -1.41 -4.30
CA PRO A 23 8.87 -0.50 -5.19
C PRO A 23 7.44 -0.97 -5.42
N ALA A 24 6.49 -0.03 -5.39
CA ALA A 24 5.06 -0.28 -5.57
C ALA A 24 4.76 -0.98 -6.91
N ASN A 25 5.42 -0.55 -7.99
CA ASN A 25 5.19 -1.09 -9.32
C ASN A 25 5.56 -2.58 -9.43
N TRP A 26 6.62 -3.00 -8.73
CA TRP A 26 7.02 -4.41 -8.70
C TRP A 26 6.01 -5.24 -7.91
N LEU A 27 5.55 -4.75 -6.75
CA LEU A 27 4.49 -5.38 -5.96
C LEU A 27 3.22 -5.59 -6.79
N ILE A 28 2.79 -4.59 -7.53
CA ILE A 28 1.59 -4.66 -8.38
C ILE A 28 1.76 -5.69 -9.49
N SER A 29 2.96 -5.82 -10.09
CA SER A 29 3.21 -6.81 -11.14
C SER A 29 3.15 -8.26 -10.66
N ILE A 30 3.46 -8.53 -9.38
CA ILE A 30 3.44 -9.88 -8.79
C ILE A 30 2.18 -10.14 -7.96
N ALA A 31 1.38 -9.11 -7.68
CA ALA A 31 0.18 -9.24 -6.90
C ALA A 31 -0.85 -10.11 -7.65
N PRO A 32 -1.51 -11.06 -6.97
CA PRO A 32 -2.59 -11.83 -7.56
C PRO A 32 -3.84 -10.94 -7.67
N LEU A 33 -3.82 -10.03 -8.63
CA LEU A 33 -4.94 -9.14 -8.91
C LEU A 33 -6.01 -9.91 -9.71
N PRO A 34 -7.29 -9.77 -9.37
CA PRO A 34 -8.39 -10.26 -10.19
C PRO A 34 -8.33 -9.69 -11.61
N ASN A 35 -8.81 -10.43 -12.62
CA ASN A 35 -8.79 -10.01 -14.03
C ASN A 35 -9.56 -8.71 -14.30
N ASN A 36 -10.46 -8.31 -13.40
CA ASN A 36 -11.22 -7.08 -13.50
C ASN A 36 -10.53 -5.88 -12.81
N VAL A 37 -9.34 -6.05 -12.22
CA VAL A 37 -8.59 -4.99 -11.55
C VAL A 37 -7.31 -4.70 -12.33
N VAL A 38 -7.20 -3.49 -12.88
CA VAL A 38 -6.01 -3.02 -13.59
C VAL A 38 -5.50 -1.75 -12.92
N ILE A 39 -4.23 -1.75 -12.52
CA ILE A 39 -3.56 -0.61 -11.89
C ILE A 39 -2.50 -0.08 -12.86
N THR A 40 -2.55 1.21 -13.18
CA THR A 40 -1.58 1.87 -14.09
C THR A 40 -0.95 3.10 -13.46
N GLY A 41 0.30 3.36 -13.85
CA GLY A 41 1.07 4.51 -13.35
C GLY A 41 1.33 4.45 -11.84
N ALA A 42 1.67 3.27 -11.32
CA ALA A 42 2.01 3.10 -9.93
C ALA A 42 3.44 3.55 -9.63
N GLU A 43 3.59 4.46 -8.68
CA GLU A 43 4.85 5.08 -8.28
C GLU A 43 5.01 5.04 -6.76
N GLY A 44 6.27 5.07 -6.30
CA GLY A 44 6.62 5.04 -4.88
C GLY A 44 6.96 3.64 -4.37
N THR A 45 6.75 3.42 -3.07
CA THR A 45 7.10 2.19 -2.36
C THR A 45 5.86 1.48 -1.82
N LEU A 46 6.06 0.30 -1.23
CA LEU A 46 5.04 -0.38 -0.42
C LEU A 46 4.42 0.57 0.63
N TRP A 47 5.25 1.43 1.23
CA TRP A 47 4.87 2.28 2.36
C TRP A 47 4.09 3.51 1.94
N GLN A 48 4.56 4.19 0.90
CA GLN A 48 3.95 5.40 0.41
C GLN A 48 4.01 5.38 -1.11
N GLY A 49 2.84 5.30 -1.71
CA GLY A 49 2.72 5.21 -3.15
C GLY A 49 1.48 5.87 -3.69
N LYS A 50 1.46 6.01 -5.00
CA LYS A 50 0.35 6.56 -5.77
C LYS A 50 0.16 5.76 -7.04
N ALA A 51 -1.08 5.64 -7.49
CA ALA A 51 -1.44 5.09 -8.77
C ALA A 51 -2.23 6.14 -9.55
N ALA A 52 -1.88 6.32 -10.82
CA ALA A 52 -2.56 7.27 -11.69
C ALA A 52 -4.02 6.85 -11.91
N LEU A 53 -4.23 5.55 -12.18
CA LEU A 53 -5.54 5.00 -12.47
C LEU A 53 -5.66 3.56 -11.95
N ILE A 54 -6.76 3.28 -11.28
CA ILE A 54 -7.20 1.93 -10.92
C ILE A 54 -8.54 1.69 -11.62
N THR A 55 -8.58 0.70 -12.50
CA THR A 55 -9.82 0.27 -13.16
C THR A 55 -10.33 -0.98 -12.46
N ILE A 56 -11.55 -0.93 -11.96
CA ILE A 56 -12.25 -2.07 -11.36
C ILE A 56 -13.55 -2.29 -12.15
N ASP A 57 -13.65 -3.40 -12.87
CA ASP A 57 -14.71 -3.68 -13.85
C ASP A 57 -14.84 -2.58 -14.92
N GLN A 58 -15.77 -1.65 -14.74
CA GLN A 58 -15.99 -0.47 -15.60
C GLN A 58 -15.90 0.86 -14.84
N ARG A 59 -15.43 0.82 -13.59
CA ARG A 59 -15.22 2.02 -12.77
C ARG A 59 -13.75 2.40 -12.84
N GLN A 60 -13.51 3.63 -13.25
CA GLN A 60 -12.18 4.23 -13.27
C GLN A 60 -12.03 5.10 -12.03
N ILE A 61 -10.98 4.81 -11.26
CA ILE A 61 -10.64 5.49 -10.03
C ILE A 61 -9.28 6.16 -10.27
N GLU A 62 -9.30 7.48 -10.41
CA GLU A 62 -8.10 8.25 -10.66
C GLU A 62 -7.46 8.76 -9.37
N HIS A 63 -6.15 9.04 -9.44
CA HIS A 63 -5.39 9.70 -8.37
C HIS A 63 -5.51 8.96 -7.04
N VAL A 64 -5.21 7.67 -7.05
CA VAL A 64 -5.20 6.86 -5.83
C VAL A 64 -3.86 7.04 -5.14
N SER A 65 -3.89 7.31 -3.85
CA SER A 65 -2.69 7.38 -3.01
C SER A 65 -2.92 6.53 -1.77
N TRP A 66 -1.87 5.86 -1.31
CA TRP A 66 -1.91 5.05 -0.11
C TRP A 66 -0.69 5.31 0.77
N GLN A 67 -0.89 5.09 2.06
CA GLN A 67 0.13 5.17 3.08
C GLN A 67 -0.06 4.03 4.08
N LEU A 68 0.90 3.11 4.12
CA LEU A 68 0.97 2.01 5.07
C LEU A 68 1.82 2.45 6.27
N ASN A 69 1.30 2.27 7.49
CA ASN A 69 2.01 2.62 8.72
C ASN A 69 3.05 1.54 9.09
N PRO A 70 4.36 1.84 9.06
CA PRO A 70 5.39 0.86 9.42
C PRO A 70 5.32 0.42 10.88
N TRP A 71 4.92 1.33 11.78
CA TRP A 71 4.81 1.03 13.21
C TRP A 71 3.68 0.05 13.50
N GLY A 72 2.59 0.11 12.72
CA GLY A 72 1.50 -0.85 12.80
C GLY A 72 2.00 -2.27 12.56
N LEU A 73 2.88 -2.47 11.58
CA LEU A 73 3.38 -3.82 11.24
C LEU A 73 4.23 -4.42 12.36
N LEU A 74 5.01 -3.60 13.07
CA LEU A 74 5.74 -4.06 14.25
C LEU A 74 4.80 -4.55 15.37
N LEU A 75 3.57 -4.04 15.39
CA LEU A 75 2.50 -4.45 16.30
C LEU A 75 1.60 -5.57 15.72
N GLY A 76 1.97 -6.14 14.56
CA GLY A 76 1.19 -7.18 13.88
C GLY A 76 -0.08 -6.67 13.20
N LYS A 77 -0.10 -5.39 12.80
CA LYS A 77 -1.24 -4.74 12.14
C LYS A 77 -0.82 -4.02 10.86
N ALA A 78 -1.46 -4.33 9.73
CA ALA A 78 -1.30 -3.56 8.52
C ALA A 78 -2.35 -2.45 8.49
N ASP A 79 -1.96 -1.26 8.95
CA ASP A 79 -2.80 -0.05 8.89
C ASP A 79 -2.47 0.72 7.61
N ILE A 80 -3.45 0.83 6.73
CA ILE A 80 -3.35 1.46 5.41
C ILE A 80 -4.36 2.59 5.34
N ASP A 81 -3.87 3.81 5.20
CA ASP A 81 -4.69 4.97 4.83
C ASP A 81 -4.66 5.14 3.32
N PHE A 82 -5.82 5.37 2.72
CA PHE A 82 -5.94 5.61 1.28
C PHE A 82 -6.79 6.84 0.99
N ASN A 83 -6.45 7.52 -0.09
CA ASN A 83 -7.16 8.67 -0.61
C ASN A 83 -7.31 8.52 -2.12
N ILE A 84 -8.50 8.80 -2.60
CA ILE A 84 -8.94 8.61 -3.98
C ILE A 84 -9.45 9.94 -4.52
N GLY A 85 -9.06 10.28 -5.74
CA GLY A 85 -9.55 11.44 -6.47
C GLY A 85 -9.04 12.77 -5.93
N ASN A 86 -9.46 13.85 -6.58
CA ASN A 86 -9.29 15.22 -6.10
C ASN A 86 -10.60 16.01 -6.29
N ARG A 87 -10.63 17.30 -5.89
CA ARG A 87 -11.78 18.22 -6.09
C ARG A 87 -12.30 18.30 -7.55
N ALA A 88 -11.48 17.93 -8.54
CA ALA A 88 -11.82 17.92 -9.96
C ALA A 88 -12.31 16.54 -10.48
N THR A 89 -12.30 15.50 -9.63
CA THR A 89 -12.67 14.13 -10.03
C THR A 89 -14.11 13.84 -9.60
N ALA A 90 -14.85 13.07 -10.40
CA ALA A 90 -16.25 12.73 -10.12
C ALA A 90 -16.46 11.90 -8.84
N VAL A 91 -15.40 11.25 -8.36
CA VAL A 91 -15.41 10.43 -7.14
C VAL A 91 -14.20 10.84 -6.31
N SER A 92 -14.45 11.27 -5.07
CA SER A 92 -13.40 11.52 -4.09
C SER A 92 -13.73 10.84 -2.77
N GLY A 93 -12.72 10.33 -2.09
CA GLY A 93 -12.93 9.59 -0.85
C GLY A 93 -11.65 9.31 -0.09
N LYS A 94 -11.79 9.19 1.23
CA LYS A 94 -10.69 8.87 2.14
C LYS A 94 -11.13 7.76 3.09
N GLY A 95 -10.22 6.87 3.44
CA GLY A 95 -10.51 5.80 4.39
C GLY A 95 -9.25 5.17 4.96
N SER A 96 -9.43 4.45 6.07
CA SER A 96 -8.41 3.61 6.70
C SER A 96 -8.86 2.15 6.68
N VAL A 97 -7.96 1.25 6.32
CA VAL A 97 -8.13 -0.20 6.50
C VAL A 97 -7.03 -0.70 7.42
N SER A 98 -7.44 -1.41 8.46
CA SER A 98 -6.55 -2.05 9.44
C SER A 98 -6.75 -3.56 9.36
N TRP A 99 -5.72 -4.30 8.97
CA TRP A 99 -5.72 -5.75 8.99
C TRP A 99 -4.84 -6.27 10.11
N SER A 100 -5.38 -7.11 10.99
CA SER A 100 -4.64 -7.76 12.08
C SER A 100 -4.98 -9.25 12.16
N LEU A 101 -4.24 -9.99 13.00
CA LEU A 101 -4.55 -11.39 13.32
C LEU A 101 -5.96 -11.58 13.91
N SER A 102 -6.53 -10.54 14.53
CA SER A 102 -7.87 -10.54 15.09
C SER A 102 -8.98 -10.26 14.07
N GLY A 103 -8.62 -9.99 12.81
CA GLY A 103 -9.55 -9.72 11.72
C GLY A 103 -9.24 -8.43 10.95
N LEU A 104 -10.10 -8.16 9.97
CA LEU A 104 -10.08 -6.95 9.14
C LEU A 104 -11.03 -5.93 9.75
N SER A 105 -10.55 -4.69 9.94
CA SER A 105 -11.34 -3.57 10.44
C SER A 105 -11.17 -2.38 9.49
N ALA A 106 -12.27 -1.74 9.08
CA ALA A 106 -12.22 -0.51 8.31
C ALA A 106 -12.75 0.65 9.18
N LYS A 107 -12.06 1.78 9.15
CA LYS A 107 -12.41 2.96 9.97
C LYS A 107 -12.41 4.21 9.11
N ASN A 108 -13.21 5.20 9.50
CA ASN A 108 -13.23 6.54 8.89
C ASN A 108 -13.47 6.56 7.36
N ILE A 109 -14.24 5.61 6.83
CA ILE A 109 -14.62 5.64 5.41
C ILE A 109 -15.52 6.88 5.20
N ARG A 110 -15.02 7.86 4.46
CA ARG A 110 -15.78 9.04 4.03
C ARG A 110 -15.81 9.06 2.51
N LEU A 111 -17.03 9.05 1.98
CA LEU A 111 -17.32 9.18 0.55
C LEU A 111 -17.93 10.57 0.36
N ASP A 112 -17.23 11.42 -0.37
CA ASP A 112 -17.75 12.74 -0.73
C ASP A 112 -18.40 12.60 -2.12
N LEU A 113 -19.73 12.51 -2.12
CA LEU A 113 -20.55 12.49 -3.33
C LEU A 113 -20.98 13.93 -3.67
N PRO A 114 -21.02 14.31 -4.96
CA PRO A 114 -21.49 15.62 -5.39
C PRO A 114 -22.99 15.85 -5.12
#